data_AF-A0A4P5NPV5-F1
#
_entry.id   AF-A0A4P5NPV5-F1
#
_cell.length_a   1.000
_cell.length_b   1.000
_cell.length_c   1.000
_cell.angle_alpha   90.00
_cell.angle_beta   90.00
_cell.angle_gamma   90.00
#
_symmetry.space_group_name_H-M   'P 1'
#
loop_
_entity.id
_entity.type
_entity.pdbx_description
1 polymer ?
#
loop_
_entity_poly.entity_id
_entity_poly.type
_entity_poly.pdbx_seq_one_letter_code
_entity_poly.pdbx_strand_id
1 'polypeptide(L)'
;MQGRTTMASTITTRTGCLCALLLGTTIMAVGAQAQPDMQQAQQRAQQMQQMQQQFGQQRMQIRQQEQQMHMQRDQQMQQMQQQFRQQQMQLDQQERQMGNQPGGREQIARQREQFRMQRQQQEQQMRQQFQQQDEQLRQQRFQMEQQQDQQRRQMMQGSQHW
;
A
#
# COMPACT_ATOMS: atom_id res chain seq x y z
N MET A 1 56.90 -35.03 36.07
CA MET A 1 55.89 -36.11 36.20
C MET A 1 55.03 -36.12 34.95
N GLN A 2 55.33 -37.00 34.00
CA GLN A 2 54.50 -37.31 32.83
C GLN A 2 54.56 -38.82 32.67
N GLY A 3 53.45 -39.49 32.99
CA GLY A 3 53.29 -40.93 32.85
C GLY A 3 52.52 -41.24 31.57
N ARG A 4 53.18 -41.89 30.61
CA ARG A 4 52.56 -42.53 29.45
C ARG A 4 53.26 -43.87 29.25
N THR A 5 52.64 -44.94 29.73
CA THR A 5 53.01 -46.32 29.38
C THR A 5 51.88 -46.92 28.57
N THR A 6 52.15 -47.01 27.26
CA THR A 6 51.33 -47.67 26.25
C THR A 6 51.84 -49.10 26.12
N MET A 7 51.03 -50.11 26.41
CA MET A 7 51.18 -51.47 25.88
C MET A 7 49.85 -52.22 25.98
N ALA A 8 49.36 -52.72 24.83
CA ALA A 8 48.84 -54.08 24.65
C ALA A 8 48.12 -54.17 23.30
N SER A 9 48.83 -54.70 22.30
CA SER A 9 48.27 -55.19 21.04
C SER A 9 47.48 -56.48 21.27
N THR A 10 46.31 -56.62 20.64
CA THR A 10 45.75 -57.93 20.33
C THR A 10 45.18 -57.92 18.92
N ILE A 11 45.94 -58.48 18.00
CA ILE A 11 45.56 -58.85 16.64
C ILE A 11 44.98 -60.27 16.72
N THR A 12 43.73 -60.47 16.32
CA THR A 12 43.26 -61.83 15.95
C THR A 12 42.29 -61.77 14.76
N THR A 13 42.83 -62.16 13.63
CA THR A 13 42.23 -62.46 12.32
C THR A 13 41.32 -63.69 12.39
N ARG A 14 40.12 -63.68 11.75
CA ARG A 14 39.54 -64.73 10.87
C ARG A 14 38.37 -64.14 10.05
N THR A 15 38.53 -63.91 8.74
CA THR A 15 38.13 -64.77 7.60
C THR A 15 36.63 -64.86 7.34
N GLY A 16 36.17 -64.35 6.18
CA GLY A 16 34.84 -64.65 5.65
C GLY A 16 34.41 -63.74 4.49
N CYS A 17 34.89 -64.02 3.29
CA CYS A 17 34.45 -63.40 2.03
C CYS A 17 32.96 -63.63 1.75
N LEU A 18 32.24 -62.56 1.41
CA LEU A 18 31.13 -62.61 0.45
C LEU A 18 31.17 -61.35 -0.43
N CYS A 19 31.95 -61.41 -1.51
CA CYS A 19 31.73 -60.57 -2.68
C CYS A 19 30.66 -61.24 -3.53
N ALA A 20 29.58 -60.54 -3.85
CA ALA A 20 28.82 -60.78 -5.08
C ALA A 20 27.68 -59.76 -5.25
N LEU A 21 27.67 -59.11 -6.43
CA LEU A 21 26.49 -58.78 -7.25
C LEU A 21 25.60 -57.63 -6.71
N LEU A 22 25.29 -56.53 -7.40
CA LEU A 22 25.11 -56.22 -8.82
C LEU A 22 25.30 -54.69 -9.03
N LEU A 23 26.05 -54.26 -10.04
CA LEU A 23 25.53 -53.71 -11.30
C LEU A 23 24.30 -52.80 -11.19
N GLY A 24 24.49 -51.55 -11.66
CA GLY A 24 23.44 -50.56 -11.85
C GLY A 24 23.22 -49.74 -10.59
N THR A 25 23.68 -48.49 -10.51
CA THR A 25 23.06 -47.43 -11.31
C THR A 25 24.03 -46.26 -11.32
N THR A 26 24.62 -45.96 -12.47
CA THR A 26 25.12 -44.60 -12.72
C THR A 26 23.88 -43.73 -12.83
N ILE A 27 23.40 -43.21 -11.70
CA ILE A 27 22.37 -42.17 -11.73
C ILE A 27 23.10 -40.95 -12.29
N MET A 28 22.97 -40.73 -13.60
CA MET A 28 23.16 -39.41 -14.19
C MET A 28 22.08 -38.51 -13.59
N ALA A 29 22.34 -38.00 -12.40
CA ALA A 29 21.60 -36.88 -11.83
C ALA A 29 22.03 -35.60 -12.56
N VAL A 30 21.79 -35.56 -13.88
CA VAL A 30 21.61 -34.31 -14.62
C VAL A 30 20.12 -33.99 -14.46
N GLY A 31 19.77 -33.53 -13.26
CA GLY A 31 18.40 -33.20 -12.90
C GLY A 31 18.39 -31.92 -12.09
N ALA A 32 18.05 -30.82 -12.76
CA ALA A 32 17.55 -29.59 -12.17
C ALA A 32 18.44 -28.93 -11.10
N GLN A 33 19.47 -28.21 -11.54
CA GLN A 33 20.03 -27.09 -10.77
C GLN A 33 19.14 -25.84 -10.92
N ALA A 34 17.87 -26.01 -10.56
CA ALA A 34 16.86 -25.00 -10.29
C ALA A 34 15.90 -25.72 -9.34
N GLN A 35 15.75 -25.41 -8.06
CA GLN A 35 15.82 -24.16 -7.33
C GLN A 35 15.91 -24.55 -5.83
N PRO A 36 16.95 -24.15 -5.08
CA PRO A 36 16.86 -24.04 -3.62
C PRO A 36 16.01 -22.82 -3.18
N ASP A 37 15.48 -22.03 -4.11
CA ASP A 37 14.73 -20.81 -3.85
C ASP A 37 13.37 -21.01 -3.17
N MET A 38 12.71 -22.18 -3.28
CA MET A 38 11.32 -22.31 -2.82
C MET A 38 11.19 -22.25 -1.28
N GLN A 39 12.11 -22.88 -0.54
CA GLN A 39 12.11 -22.83 0.93
C GLN A 39 12.53 -21.44 1.46
N GLN A 40 13.49 -20.80 0.80
CA GLN A 40 13.94 -19.45 1.16
C GLN A 40 12.88 -18.40 0.82
N ALA A 41 12.20 -18.55 -0.32
CA ALA A 41 11.04 -17.76 -0.69
C ALA A 41 9.88 -17.93 0.29
N GLN A 42 9.67 -19.14 0.84
CA GLN A 42 8.62 -19.39 1.83
C GLN A 42 8.92 -18.75 3.20
N GLN A 43 10.18 -18.80 3.67
CA GLN A 43 10.61 -18.05 4.86
C GLN A 43 10.48 -16.54 4.66
N ARG A 44 10.90 -16.02 3.49
CA ARG A 44 10.75 -14.60 3.14
C ARG A 44 9.27 -14.21 3.08
N ALA A 45 8.41 -15.05 2.53
CA ALA A 45 6.97 -14.81 2.47
C ALA A 45 6.35 -14.72 3.88
N GLN A 46 6.71 -15.61 4.80
CA GLN A 46 6.27 -15.53 6.20
C GLN A 46 6.73 -14.23 6.89
N GLN A 47 7.99 -13.84 6.69
CA GLN A 47 8.53 -12.62 7.28
C GLN A 47 7.87 -11.36 6.68
N MET A 48 7.63 -11.37 5.36
CA MET A 48 6.89 -10.31 4.67
C MET A 48 5.43 -10.23 5.14
N GLN A 49 4.81 -11.35 5.46
CA GLN A 49 3.43 -11.40 5.96
C GLN A 49 3.31 -10.78 7.36
N GLN A 50 4.24 -11.07 8.28
CA GLN A 50 4.28 -10.42 9.59
C GLN A 50 4.50 -8.91 9.48
N MET A 51 5.44 -8.49 8.64
CA MET A 51 5.71 -7.08 8.40
C MET A 51 4.47 -6.38 7.80
N GLN A 52 3.82 -7.02 6.83
CA GLN A 52 2.60 -6.49 6.21
C GLN A 52 1.46 -6.36 7.21
N GLN A 53 1.34 -7.26 8.21
CA GLN A 53 0.36 -7.12 9.28
C GLN A 53 0.65 -5.89 10.16
N GLN A 54 1.93 -5.66 10.50
CA GLN A 54 2.33 -4.54 11.35
C GLN A 54 2.09 -3.19 10.66
N PHE A 55 2.52 -3.04 9.40
CA PHE A 55 2.18 -1.85 8.60
C PHE A 55 0.69 -1.77 8.26
N GLY A 56 0.01 -2.92 8.14
CA GLY A 56 -1.42 -2.99 7.91
C GLY A 56 -2.22 -2.31 9.03
N GLN A 57 -1.83 -2.50 10.28
CA GLN A 57 -2.45 -1.80 11.42
C GLN A 57 -2.22 -0.28 11.35
N GLN A 58 -0.99 0.17 11.12
CA GLN A 58 -0.71 1.62 10.97
C GLN A 58 -1.48 2.23 9.80
N ARG A 59 -1.55 1.54 8.66
CA ARG A 59 -2.28 2.00 7.48
C ARG A 59 -3.79 2.07 7.74
N MET A 60 -4.32 1.13 8.54
CA MET A 60 -5.72 1.16 8.96
C MET A 60 -6.03 2.37 9.84
N GLN A 61 -5.14 2.70 10.78
CA GLN A 61 -5.30 3.85 11.66
C GLN A 61 -5.32 5.17 10.88
N ILE A 62 -4.36 5.37 9.95
CA ILE A 62 -4.36 6.56 9.07
C ILE A 62 -5.64 6.60 8.24
N ARG A 63 -6.05 5.46 7.65
CA ARG A 63 -7.26 5.42 6.82
C ARG A 63 -8.52 5.78 7.62
N GLN A 64 -8.62 5.36 8.88
CA GLN A 64 -9.71 5.77 9.75
C GLN A 64 -9.72 7.29 10.00
N GLN A 65 -8.54 7.86 10.26
CA GLN A 65 -8.39 9.30 10.45
C GLN A 65 -8.78 10.07 9.17
N GLU A 66 -8.35 9.60 8.00
CA GLU A 66 -8.74 10.17 6.71
C GLU A 66 -10.24 10.09 6.49
N GLN A 67 -10.87 8.94 6.77
CA GLN A 67 -12.32 8.80 6.61
C GLN A 67 -13.10 9.76 7.50
N GLN A 68 -12.67 9.93 8.75
CA GLN A 68 -13.35 10.82 9.69
C GLN A 68 -13.24 12.28 9.22
N MET A 69 -12.06 12.68 8.74
CA MET A 69 -11.84 14.01 8.19
C MET A 69 -12.61 14.23 6.87
N HIS A 70 -12.60 13.25 5.96
CA HIS A 70 -13.39 13.31 4.73
C HIS A 70 -14.88 13.41 5.01
N MET A 71 -15.41 12.71 6.01
CA MET A 71 -16.82 12.86 6.40
C MET A 71 -17.12 14.28 6.85
N GLN A 72 -16.29 14.85 7.74
CA GLN A 72 -16.49 16.22 8.21
C GLN A 72 -16.41 17.23 7.05
N ARG A 73 -15.43 17.06 6.18
CA ARG A 73 -15.24 17.85 4.96
C ARG A 73 -16.47 17.79 4.06
N ASP A 74 -16.92 16.59 3.74
CA ASP A 74 -18.03 16.36 2.83
C ASP A 74 -19.33 16.92 3.43
N GLN A 75 -19.51 16.82 4.75
CA GLN A 75 -20.64 17.42 5.45
C GLN A 75 -20.65 18.96 5.33
N GLN A 76 -19.47 19.59 5.51
CA GLN A 76 -19.32 21.04 5.36
C GLN A 76 -19.55 21.50 3.91
N MET A 77 -19.05 20.74 2.94
CA MET A 77 -19.30 20.96 1.51
C MET A 77 -20.77 20.77 1.16
N GLN A 78 -21.44 19.77 1.74
CA GLN A 78 -22.86 19.52 1.51
C GLN A 78 -23.74 20.66 2.00
N GLN A 79 -23.48 21.18 3.21
CA GLN A 79 -24.23 22.33 3.73
C GLN A 79 -24.10 23.54 2.83
N MET A 80 -22.86 23.88 2.45
CA MET A 80 -22.60 24.99 1.54
C MET A 80 -23.29 24.76 0.19
N GLN A 81 -23.17 23.57 -0.38
CA GLN A 81 -23.80 23.23 -1.65
C GLN A 81 -25.33 23.29 -1.58
N GLN A 82 -25.94 22.93 -0.45
CA GLN A 82 -27.39 23.08 -0.23
C GLN A 82 -27.80 24.55 -0.21
N GLN A 83 -27.04 25.42 0.46
CA GLN A 83 -27.30 26.86 0.49
C GLN A 83 -27.25 27.45 -0.92
N PHE A 84 -26.22 27.10 -1.71
CA PHE A 84 -26.11 27.54 -3.10
C PHE A 84 -27.23 26.98 -3.98
N ARG A 85 -27.62 25.71 -3.78
CA ARG A 85 -28.72 25.09 -4.53
C ARG A 85 -30.04 25.81 -4.27
N GLN A 86 -30.33 26.22 -3.03
CA GLN A 86 -31.53 26.98 -2.71
C GLN A 86 -31.55 28.34 -3.42
N GLN A 87 -30.45 29.09 -3.37
CA GLN A 87 -30.36 30.38 -4.09
C GLN A 87 -30.43 30.19 -5.61
N GLN A 88 -29.84 29.13 -6.15
CA GLN A 88 -29.94 28.81 -7.57
C GLN A 88 -31.38 28.49 -7.99
N MET A 89 -32.14 27.73 -7.19
CA MET A 89 -33.56 27.51 -7.47
C MET A 89 -34.36 28.82 -7.49
N GLN A 90 -34.04 29.77 -6.62
CA GLN A 90 -34.69 31.07 -6.58
C GLN A 90 -34.43 31.88 -7.85
N LEU A 91 -33.16 31.90 -8.30
CA LEU A 91 -32.76 32.51 -9.57
C LEU A 91 -33.42 31.82 -10.77
N ASP A 92 -33.44 30.48 -10.79
CA ASP A 92 -34.06 29.70 -11.88
C ASP A 92 -35.59 29.87 -11.91
N GLN A 93 -36.23 30.12 -10.77
CA GLN A 93 -37.64 30.45 -10.71
C GLN A 93 -37.91 31.85 -11.25
N GLN A 94 -37.06 32.82 -10.90
CA GLN A 94 -37.10 34.17 -11.44
C GLN A 94 -36.83 34.18 -12.96
N GLU A 95 -35.93 33.32 -13.44
CA GLU A 95 -35.62 33.13 -14.86
C GLU A 95 -36.85 32.66 -15.63
N ARG A 96 -37.61 31.72 -15.07
CA ARG A 96 -38.82 31.23 -15.71
C ARG A 96 -39.95 32.26 -15.75
N GLN A 97 -40.02 33.16 -14.76
CA GLN A 97 -41.03 34.22 -14.74
C GLN A 97 -40.67 35.39 -15.67
N MET A 98 -39.39 35.80 -15.70
CA MET A 98 -38.92 36.91 -16.54
C MET A 98 -38.43 36.46 -17.92
N GLY A 99 -38.35 35.16 -18.17
CA GLY A 99 -37.79 34.57 -19.37
C GLY A 99 -38.59 34.80 -20.65
N ASN A 100 -39.82 35.31 -20.54
CA ASN A 100 -40.66 35.72 -21.68
C ASN A 100 -40.64 37.24 -21.92
N GLN A 101 -39.90 38.02 -21.13
CA GLN A 101 -39.73 39.47 -21.34
C GLN A 101 -38.38 39.81 -22.01
N PRO A 102 -38.35 40.70 -23.01
CA PRO A 102 -37.11 41.17 -23.60
C PRO A 102 -36.24 41.90 -22.57
N GLY A 103 -34.95 41.53 -22.46
CA GLY A 103 -33.99 42.08 -21.49
C GLY A 103 -33.98 41.39 -20.12
N GLY A 104 -35.06 40.71 -19.72
CA GLY A 104 -35.16 39.99 -18.44
C GLY A 104 -34.24 38.77 -18.37
N ARG A 105 -34.08 38.06 -19.51
CA ARG A 105 -33.13 36.94 -19.63
C ARG A 105 -31.68 37.38 -19.47
N GLU A 106 -31.25 38.46 -20.13
CA GLU A 106 -29.87 38.94 -20.02
C GLU A 106 -29.55 39.45 -18.61
N GLN A 107 -30.52 40.07 -17.94
CA GLN A 107 -30.33 40.54 -16.57
C GLN A 107 -30.16 39.38 -15.59
N ILE A 108 -30.98 38.33 -15.72
CA ILE A 108 -30.86 37.11 -14.90
C ILE A 108 -29.61 36.32 -15.25
N ALA A 109 -29.24 36.20 -16.53
CA ALA A 109 -28.02 35.52 -16.94
C ALA A 109 -26.78 36.15 -16.28
N ARG A 110 -26.69 37.49 -16.27
CA ARG A 110 -25.61 38.20 -15.56
C ARG A 110 -25.62 37.96 -14.06
N GLN A 111 -26.80 37.94 -13.43
CA GLN A 111 -26.93 37.69 -12.00
C GLN A 111 -26.53 36.25 -11.64
N ARG A 112 -26.92 35.28 -12.47
CA ARG A 112 -26.55 33.86 -12.34
C ARG A 112 -25.05 33.66 -12.54
N GLU A 113 -24.43 34.42 -13.45
CA GLU A 113 -22.99 34.35 -13.70
C GLU A 113 -22.18 34.96 -12.55
N GLN A 114 -22.60 36.10 -12.00
CA GLN A 114 -22.01 36.65 -10.77
C GLN A 114 -22.13 35.67 -9.60
N PHE A 115 -23.31 35.07 -9.44
CA PHE A 115 -23.55 34.06 -8.41
C PHE A 115 -22.67 32.81 -8.60
N ARG A 116 -22.53 32.35 -9.84
CA ARG A 116 -21.66 31.23 -10.19
C ARG A 116 -20.21 31.54 -9.85
N MET A 117 -19.72 32.74 -10.18
CA MET A 117 -18.36 33.17 -9.83
C MET A 117 -18.15 33.22 -8.31
N GLN A 118 -19.12 33.77 -7.56
CA GLN A 118 -19.06 33.80 -6.09
C GLN A 118 -19.00 32.38 -5.50
N ARG A 119 -19.86 31.47 -5.99
CA ARG A 119 -19.85 30.05 -5.60
C ARG A 119 -18.50 29.42 -5.88
N GLN A 120 -17.95 29.64 -7.08
CA GLN A 120 -16.67 29.07 -7.48
C GLN A 120 -15.52 29.58 -6.61
N GLN A 121 -15.52 30.87 -6.27
CA GLN A 121 -14.51 31.48 -5.41
C GLN A 121 -14.59 30.89 -4.00
N GLN A 122 -15.79 30.74 -3.45
CA GLN A 122 -15.97 30.17 -2.11
C GLN A 122 -15.63 28.67 -2.08
N GLU A 123 -16.00 27.92 -3.12
CA GLU A 123 -15.58 26.52 -3.31
C GLU A 123 -14.06 26.40 -3.43
N GLN A 124 -13.41 27.29 -4.18
CA GLN A 124 -11.94 27.28 -4.32
C GLN A 124 -11.24 27.53 -2.99
N GLN A 125 -11.70 28.53 -2.24
CA GLN A 125 -11.08 28.87 -0.96
C GLN A 125 -11.20 27.71 0.04
N MET A 126 -12.37 27.08 0.09
CA MET A 126 -12.60 25.90 0.93
C MET A 126 -11.76 24.70 0.45
N ARG A 127 -11.70 24.47 -0.87
CA ARG A 127 -10.84 23.43 -1.46
C ARG A 127 -9.37 23.62 -1.11
N GLN A 128 -8.86 24.84 -1.13
CA GLN A 128 -7.47 25.12 -0.77
C GLN A 128 -7.21 24.78 0.69
N GLN A 129 -8.12 25.12 1.60
CA GLN A 129 -8.01 24.75 3.00
C GLN A 129 -7.98 23.23 3.17
N PHE A 130 -8.86 22.51 2.48
CA PHE A 130 -8.86 21.04 2.52
C PHE A 130 -7.63 20.43 1.87
N GLN A 131 -7.12 21.01 0.78
CA GLN A 131 -5.89 20.55 0.14
C GLN A 131 -4.69 20.64 1.09
N GLN A 132 -4.55 21.73 1.85
CA GLN A 132 -3.46 21.84 2.83
C GLN A 132 -3.56 20.74 3.91
N GLN A 133 -4.77 20.42 4.34
CA GLN A 133 -5.01 19.37 5.32
C GLN A 133 -4.73 17.96 4.75
N ASP A 134 -5.15 17.72 3.50
CA ASP A 134 -4.84 16.50 2.73
C ASP A 134 -3.33 16.35 2.50
N GLU A 135 -2.61 17.44 2.29
CA GLU A 135 -1.18 17.43 2.00
C GLU A 135 -0.35 17.00 3.21
N GLN A 136 -0.72 17.40 4.43
CA GLN A 136 -0.11 16.90 5.66
C GLN A 136 -0.30 15.38 5.82
N LEU A 137 -1.51 14.89 5.61
CA LEU A 137 -1.80 13.46 5.67
C LEU A 137 -1.11 12.69 4.55
N ARG A 138 -1.06 13.25 3.34
CA ARG A 138 -0.33 12.68 2.22
C ARG A 138 1.15 12.58 2.53
N GLN A 139 1.78 13.59 3.14
CA GLN A 139 3.18 13.52 3.56
C GLN A 139 3.41 12.42 4.59
N GLN A 140 2.54 12.33 5.61
CA GLN A 140 2.64 11.28 6.63
C GLN A 140 2.51 9.88 5.99
N ARG A 141 1.56 9.71 5.08
CA ARG A 141 1.37 8.46 4.32
C ARG A 141 2.59 8.14 3.46
N PHE A 142 3.14 9.15 2.78
CA PHE A 142 4.29 9.00 1.90
C PHE A 142 5.54 8.58 2.66
N GLN A 143 5.82 9.16 3.84
CA GLN A 143 6.92 8.71 4.68
C GLN A 143 6.77 7.25 5.11
N MET A 144 5.57 6.85 5.54
CA MET A 144 5.32 5.46 5.92
C MET A 144 5.46 4.50 4.73
N GLU A 145 4.90 4.87 3.58
CA GLU A 145 4.95 4.05 2.37
C GLU A 145 6.40 3.92 1.86
N GLN A 146 7.20 4.99 1.97
CA GLN A 146 8.63 4.94 1.65
C GLN A 146 9.39 4.01 2.62
N GLN A 147 9.09 4.04 3.92
CA GLN A 147 9.72 3.15 4.90
C GLN A 147 9.35 1.69 4.65
N GLN A 148 8.08 1.42 4.34
CA GLN A 148 7.61 0.10 3.94
C GLN A 148 8.34 -0.38 2.67
N ASP A 149 8.43 0.46 1.65
CA ASP A 149 9.02 0.09 0.36
C ASP A 149 10.53 -0.13 0.47
N GLN A 150 11.22 0.63 1.32
CA GLN A 150 12.65 0.47 1.59
C GLN A 150 12.93 -0.83 2.36
N GLN A 151 12.15 -1.17 3.40
CA GLN A 151 12.27 -2.46 4.08
C GLN A 151 11.93 -3.63 3.16
N ARG A 152 10.91 -3.47 2.31
CA ARG A 152 10.54 -4.47 1.30
C ARG A 152 11.66 -4.70 0.29
N ARG A 153 12.30 -3.62 -0.18
CA ARG A 153 13.44 -3.68 -1.10
C ARG A 153 14.68 -4.29 -0.47
N GLN A 154 15.03 -3.94 0.77
CA GLN A 154 16.14 -4.60 1.47
C GLN A 154 15.90 -6.10 1.60
N MET A 155 14.66 -6.49 1.93
CA MET A 155 14.32 -7.90 1.99
C MET A 155 14.38 -8.57 0.62
N MET A 156 13.99 -7.93 -0.49
CA MET A 156 14.09 -8.51 -1.85
C MET A 156 15.52 -8.51 -2.44
N GLN A 157 16.33 -7.50 -2.15
CA GLN A 157 17.68 -7.34 -2.68
C GLN A 157 18.67 -8.33 -2.05
N GLY A 158 18.39 -8.84 -0.85
CA GLY A 158 19.14 -9.94 -0.22
C GLY A 158 19.14 -11.28 -0.99
N SER A 159 18.37 -11.42 -2.08
CA SER A 159 18.40 -12.62 -2.95
C SER A 159 19.27 -12.48 -4.21
N GLN A 160 19.76 -11.30 -4.57
CA GLN A 160 20.48 -11.12 -5.85
C GLN A 160 22.01 -11.02 -5.71
N HIS A 161 22.54 -11.13 -4.50
CA HIS A 161 23.99 -11.03 -4.23
C HIS A 161 24.67 -12.36 -3.87
N TRP A 162 24.08 -13.50 -4.21
CA TRP A 162 24.70 -14.82 -4.05
C TRP A 162 24.56 -15.66 -5.30
#